data_AF-A0A1R3R7Q9-F1
#
_entry.id   AF-A0A1R3R7Q9-F1
#
_cell.length_a   1.000
_cell.length_b   1.000
_cell.length_c   1.000
_cell.angle_alpha   90.00
_cell.angle_beta   90.00
_cell.angle_gamma   90.00
#
_symmetry.space_group_name_H-M   'P 1'
#
loop_
_entity.id
_entity.type
_entity.pdbx_description
1 polymer ?
#
loop_
_entity_poly.entity_id
_entity_poly.type
_entity_poly.pdbx_seq_one_letter_code
_entity_poly.pdbx_strand_id
1 'polypeptide(L)'
;MKLFHDNGDPGYAENSRDLNRFRCELNAYMNLREYGVCERGFVPFFYGHIGRIDPTEFHPACNISRAINIILKQYYSNTFRMTKV
;
A
#
# COMPACT_ATOMS: atom_id res chain seq x y z
N MET A 1 8.56 3.72 2.63
CA MET A 1 7.99 3.00 1.45
C MET A 1 7.48 1.64 1.89
N LYS A 2 6.38 1.16 1.31
CA LYS A 2 5.87 -0.20 1.53
C LYS A 2 5.51 -0.86 0.19
N LEU A 3 5.95 -2.10 0.01
CA LEU A 3 5.80 -2.88 -1.21
C LEU A 3 4.73 -3.97 -1.05
N PHE A 4 3.96 -4.20 -2.11
CA PHE A 4 2.94 -5.24 -2.22
C PHE A 4 3.13 -6.00 -3.53
N HIS A 5 3.14 -7.33 -3.47
CA HIS A 5 3.10 -8.17 -4.66
C HIS A 5 1.67 -8.26 -5.19
N ASP A 6 1.49 -8.10 -6.49
CA ASP A 6 0.22 -8.35 -7.16
C ASP A 6 0.02 -9.86 -7.30
N ASN A 7 -0.81 -10.41 -6.41
CA ASN A 7 -1.17 -11.83 -6.46
C ASN A 7 -2.38 -12.12 -7.35
N GLY A 8 -2.88 -11.12 -8.08
CA GLY A 8 -4.22 -11.12 -8.64
C GLY A 8 -5.22 -10.50 -7.67
N ASP A 9 -6.41 -10.14 -8.17
CA ASP A 9 -7.45 -9.58 -7.32
C ASP A 9 -8.13 -10.69 -6.50
N PRO A 10 -8.02 -10.68 -5.15
CA PRO A 10 -8.79 -11.59 -4.32
C PRO A 10 -10.29 -11.25 -4.30
N GLY A 11 -10.69 -10.11 -4.88
CA GLY A 11 -12.08 -9.67 -4.94
C GLY A 11 -12.57 -9.12 -3.60
N TYR A 12 -13.83 -9.42 -3.29
CA TYR A 12 -14.52 -8.94 -2.11
C TYR A 12 -14.99 -10.11 -1.25
N ALA A 13 -15.03 -9.92 0.06
CA ALA A 13 -15.70 -10.81 0.98
C ALA A 13 -17.22 -10.77 0.75
N GLU A 14 -17.95 -11.77 1.27
CA GLU A 14 -19.42 -11.83 1.20
C GLU A 14 -20.11 -10.56 1.74
N ASN A 15 -19.47 -9.88 2.71
CA ASN A 15 -19.95 -8.62 3.26
C ASN A 15 -19.45 -7.37 2.51
N SER A 16 -19.08 -7.53 1.24
CA SER A 16 -18.59 -6.48 0.34
C SER A 16 -17.29 -5.80 0.79
N ARG A 17 -16.57 -6.35 1.78
CA ARG A 17 -15.26 -5.82 2.16
C ARG A 17 -14.22 -6.22 1.14
N ASP A 18 -13.46 -5.24 0.69
CA ASP A 18 -12.32 -5.45 -0.18
C ASP A 18 -11.26 -6.34 0.49
N LEU A 19 -10.87 -7.42 -0.18
CA LEU A 19 -9.83 -8.34 0.30
C LEU A 19 -8.43 -7.95 -0.18
N ASN A 20 -8.34 -7.00 -1.12
CA ASN A 20 -7.07 -6.53 -1.66
C ASN A 20 -6.37 -5.61 -0.66
N ARG A 21 -5.31 -6.12 -0.02
CA ARG A 21 -4.55 -5.40 1.01
C ARG A 21 -3.98 -4.06 0.51
N PHE A 22 -3.52 -3.99 -0.74
CA PHE A 22 -3.00 -2.75 -1.32
C PHE A 22 -4.11 -1.72 -1.49
N ARG A 23 -5.25 -2.11 -2.07
CA ARG A 23 -6.40 -1.23 -2.28
C ARG A 23 -6.99 -0.74 -0.95
N CYS A 24 -7.07 -1.61 0.06
CA CYS A 24 -7.49 -1.23 1.41
C CYS A 24 -6.55 -0.19 2.05
N GLU A 25 -5.23 -0.42 2.05
CA GLU A 25 -4.28 0.53 2.65
C GLU A 25 -4.22 1.84 1.86
N LEU A 26 -4.32 1.77 0.53
CA LEU A 26 -4.38 2.94 -0.34
C LEU A 26 -5.62 3.79 -0.04
N ASN A 27 -6.81 3.19 0.00
CA ASN A 27 -8.04 3.90 0.31
C ASN A 27 -8.01 4.51 1.72
N ALA A 28 -7.43 3.81 2.70
CA ALA A 28 -7.24 4.36 4.03
C ALA A 28 -6.37 5.64 4.01
N TYR A 29 -5.21 5.62 3.32
CA TYR A 29 -4.36 6.80 3.22
C TYR A 29 -4.98 7.94 2.40
N MET A 30 -5.73 7.62 1.35
CA MET A 30 -6.48 8.62 0.56
C MET A 30 -7.51 9.34 1.43
N ASN A 31 -8.32 8.59 2.19
CA ASN A 31 -9.30 9.17 3.11
C ASN A 31 -8.61 9.99 4.21
N LEU A 32 -7.54 9.47 4.82
CA LEU A 32 -6.80 10.19 5.88
C LEU A 32 -6.20 11.50 5.37
N ARG A 33 -5.74 11.55 4.12
CA ARG A 33 -5.26 12.76 3.48
C ARG A 33 -6.40 13.73 3.16
N GLU A 34 -7.53 13.23 2.66
CA GLU A 34 -8.72 14.05 2.37
C GLU A 34 -9.24 14.77 3.63
N TYR A 35 -9.26 14.09 4.77
CA TYR A 35 -9.68 14.64 6.05
C TYR A 35 -8.59 15.43 6.80
N GLY A 36 -7.42 15.65 6.20
CA GLY A 36 -6.35 16.46 6.80
C GLY A 36 -5.68 15.80 8.01
N VAL A 37 -5.74 14.46 8.14
CA VAL A 37 -5.18 13.71 9.27
C VAL A 37 -3.67 13.49 9.10
N CYS A 38 -3.21 13.35 7.86
CA CYS A 38 -1.79 13.19 7.53
C CYS A 38 -0.95 14.40 7.98
N GLU A 39 -1.49 15.60 7.83
CA GLU A 39 -0.85 16.89 8.15
C GLU A 39 -0.73 17.12 9.65
N ARG A 40 -1.60 16.48 10.45
CA ARG A 40 -1.60 16.57 11.92
C ARG A 40 -0.54 15.68 12.57
N GLY A 41 0.10 14.78 11.82
CA GLY A 41 1.18 13.92 12.32
C GLY A 41 0.73 12.70 13.14
N PHE A 42 -0.58 12.42 13.23
CA PHE A 42 -1.09 11.19 13.89
C PHE A 42 -0.77 9.92 13.11
N VAL A 43 -0.65 10.05 11.79
CA VAL A 43 -0.30 8.98 10.87
C VAL A 43 0.86 9.42 10.00
N PRO A 44 1.64 8.49 9.42
CA PRO A 44 2.68 8.87 8.48
C PRO A 44 2.13 9.65 7.30
N PHE A 45 2.83 10.72 6.93
CA PHE A 45 2.48 11.51 5.77
C PHE A 45 2.47 10.64 4.52
N PHE A 46 1.39 10.71 3.74
CA PHE A 46 1.20 9.96 2.50
C PHE A 46 1.67 10.79 1.31
N TYR A 47 2.74 10.35 0.65
CA TYR A 47 3.29 11.04 -0.52
C TYR A 47 2.62 10.59 -1.83
N GLY A 48 2.14 9.35 -1.90
CA GLY A 48 1.52 8.81 -3.10
C GLY A 48 1.66 7.30 -3.22
N HIS A 49 1.24 6.76 -4.36
CA HIS A 49 1.37 5.34 -4.68
C HIS A 49 1.85 5.15 -6.12
N ILE A 50 2.43 3.99 -6.39
CA ILE A 50 2.76 3.54 -7.75
C ILE A 50 2.15 2.14 -7.89
N GLY A 51 1.29 1.96 -8.89
CA GLY A 51 0.60 0.69 -9.11
C GLY A 51 1.17 -0.06 -10.32
N ARG A 52 1.04 -1.40 -10.28
CA ARG A 52 1.30 -2.31 -11.40
C ARG A 52 2.66 -2.13 -12.09
N ILE A 53 3.72 -1.99 -11.32
CA ILE A 53 5.09 -1.96 -11.87
C ILE A 53 5.44 -3.37 -12.35
N ASP A 54 5.83 -3.50 -13.61
CA ASP A 54 6.41 -4.74 -14.11
C ASP A 54 7.90 -4.83 -13.69
N PRO A 55 8.30 -5.79 -12.85
CA PRO A 55 9.70 -5.92 -12.42
C PRO A 55 10.66 -6.21 -13.58
N THR A 56 10.16 -6.83 -14.64
CA THR A 56 10.97 -7.23 -15.80
C THR A 56 11.43 -6.03 -16.62
N GLU A 57 10.71 -4.91 -16.57
CA GLU A 57 11.11 -3.63 -17.20
C GLU A 57 12.40 -3.06 -16.61
N PHE A 58 12.67 -3.32 -15.32
CA PHE A 58 13.81 -2.77 -14.60
C PHE A 58 14.95 -3.76 -14.42
N HIS A 59 14.64 -5.05 -14.43
CA HIS A 59 15.64 -6.10 -14.33
C HIS A 59 15.16 -7.34 -15.09
N PRO A 60 15.55 -7.52 -16.37
CA PRO A 60 15.05 -8.61 -17.22
C PRO A 60 15.38 -10.02 -16.69
N ALA A 61 16.42 -10.15 -15.87
CA ALA A 61 16.79 -11.40 -15.20
C ALA A 61 15.98 -11.66 -13.91
N CYS A 62 15.08 -10.76 -13.54
CA CYS A 62 14.24 -10.89 -12.36
C CYS A 62 13.10 -11.88 -12.64
N ASN A 63 13.14 -13.05 -12.01
CA ASN A 63 12.08 -14.05 -12.08
C ASN A 63 10.79 -13.64 -11.32
N ILE A 64 10.64 -12.36 -10.97
CA ILE A 64 9.41 -11.84 -10.38
C ILE A 64 8.45 -11.55 -11.53
N SER A 65 7.62 -12.53 -11.87
CA SER A 65 6.58 -12.42 -12.90
C SER A 65 5.35 -11.62 -12.47
N ARG A 66 5.34 -11.11 -11.23
CA ARG A 66 4.17 -10.47 -10.61
C ARG A 66 4.38 -8.97 -10.53
N ALA A 67 3.38 -8.22 -10.97
CA ALA A 67 3.40 -6.77 -10.86
C ALA A 67 3.56 -6.33 -9.39
N ILE A 68 4.16 -5.17 -9.18
CA ILE A 68 4.43 -4.64 -7.85
C ILE A 68 3.62 -3.35 -7.64
N ASN A 69 3.01 -3.24 -6.47
CA ASN A 69 2.33 -2.02 -6.02
C ASN A 69 3.08 -1.44 -4.82
N ILE A 70 3.17 -0.11 -4.76
CA ILE A 70 3.99 0.61 -3.78
C ILE A 70 3.16 1.74 -3.17
N ILE A 71 3.27 1.90 -1.85
CA ILE A 71 2.80 3.08 -1.12
C ILE A 71 4.02 3.85 -0.57
N LEU A 72 4.11 5.13 -0.92
CA LEU A 72 5.13 6.07 -0.46
C LEU A 72 4.60 6.83 0.75
N LYS A 73 5.27 6.66 1.89
CA LYS A 73 4.91 7.29 3.16
C LYS A 73 6.13 7.64 3.98
N GLN A 74 5.98 8.63 4.85
CA GLN A 74 6.99 9.05 5.82
C GLN A 74 7.55 7.85 6.59
N TYR A 75 8.87 7.79 6.72
CA TYR A 75 9.55 6.79 7.53
C TYR A 75 9.68 7.28 8.98
N TYR A 76 9.41 6.41 9.94
CA TYR A 76 9.71 6.62 11.35
C TYR A 76 10.58 5.48 11.84
N SER A 77 11.74 5.83 12.40
CA SER A 77 12.78 4.92 12.87
C SER A 77 12.29 3.96 13.96
N ASN A 78 11.27 4.37 14.73
CA ASN A 78 10.66 3.60 15.81
C ASN A 78 9.20 3.27 15.49
N THR A 79 8.96 2.41 14.50
CA THR A 79 7.60 2.00 14.17
C THR A 79 7.11 0.99 15.20
N PHE A 80 6.33 1.47 16.19
CA PHE A 80 5.55 0.60 17.07
C PHE A 80 4.69 -0.28 16.15
N ARG A 81 4.95 -1.59 16.13
CA ARG A 81 4.09 -2.54 15.41
C ARG A 81 2.72 -2.42 16.07
N MET A 82 1.77 -1.77 15.42
CA MET A 82 0.36 -1.95 15.75
C MET A 82 0.00 -3.39 15.39
N THR A 83 0.32 -4.30 16.29
CA THR A 83 -0.23 -5.65 16.31
C THR A 83 -1.74 -5.49 16.42
N LYS A 84 -2.49 -6.15 15.53
CA LYS A 84 -3.95 -6.19 15.59
C LYS A 84 -4.37 -6.56 17.03
N VAL A 85 -5.18 -5.72 17.65
CA VAL A 85 -5.93 -6.06 18.87
C VAL A 85 -7.03 -7.05 18.50
#